data_AF-A0A7V3K283-F1
#
_entry.id   AF-A0A7V3K283-F1
#
_cell.length_a   1.000
_cell.length_b   1.000
_cell.length_c   1.000
_cell.angle_alpha   90.00
_cell.angle_beta   90.00
_cell.angle_gamma   90.00
#
_symmetry.space_group_name_H-M   'P 1'
#
loop_
_entity.id
_entity.type
_entity.pdbx_description
1 polymer ?
#
loop_
_entity_poly.entity_id
_entity_poly.type
_entity_poly.pdbx_seq_one_letter_code
_entity_poly.pdbx_strand_id
1 'polypeptide(L)'
;MKQQITDDLEALLAVLPPRVREALERANRGDQLLEVVLDLGRVPEARFLDHELTLSEAEVTEEDIQYVLERISDFDADNRAGIARTLHRISAIRNRKGKVVGLTCRVG
;
A
#
# COMPACT_ATOMS: atom_id res chain seq x y z
N MET A 1 -0.64 -5.74 23.60
CA MET A 1 -0.81 -4.69 22.58
C MET A 1 0.25 -4.70 21.47
N LYS A 2 1.51 -5.11 21.70
CA LYS A 2 2.52 -5.20 20.61
C LYS A 2 2.16 -6.19 19.49
N GLN A 3 1.55 -7.33 19.81
CA GLN A 3 1.22 -8.36 18.80
C GLN A 3 0.24 -7.86 17.75
N GLN A 4 -0.77 -7.08 18.15
CA GLN A 4 -1.81 -6.58 17.23
C GLN A 4 -1.25 -5.62 16.18
N ILE A 5 -0.31 -4.74 16.56
CA ILE A 5 0.36 -3.83 15.62
C ILE A 5 1.21 -4.61 14.61
N THR A 6 1.84 -5.71 15.04
CA THR A 6 2.64 -6.57 14.16
C THR A 6 1.76 -7.39 13.22
N ASP A 7 0.68 -7.99 13.73
CA ASP A 7 -0.27 -8.77 12.93
C ASP A 7 -0.98 -7.90 11.89
N ASP A 8 -1.33 -6.67 12.25
CA ASP A 8 -1.95 -5.71 11.34
C ASP A 8 -0.96 -5.33 10.22
N LEU A 9 0.31 -5.06 10.53
CA LEU A 9 1.30 -4.74 9.51
C LEU A 9 1.51 -5.89 8.52
N GLU A 10 1.56 -7.14 8.99
CA GLU A 10 1.68 -8.31 8.11
C GLU A 10 0.53 -8.38 7.10
N ALA A 11 -0.70 -8.07 7.53
CA ALA A 11 -1.85 -8.03 6.64
C ALA A 11 -1.70 -6.96 5.55
N LEU A 12 -1.14 -5.79 5.86
CA LEU A 12 -0.82 -4.78 4.86
C LEU A 12 0.26 -5.27 3.90
N LEU A 13 1.36 -5.84 4.40
CA LEU A 13 2.44 -6.35 3.57
C LEU A 13 1.97 -7.47 2.62
N ALA A 14 0.99 -8.28 3.05
CA ALA A 14 0.44 -9.38 2.25
C ALA A 14 -0.35 -8.93 1.01
N VAL A 15 -0.86 -7.69 0.98
CA VAL A 15 -1.59 -7.17 -0.19
C VAL A 15 -0.70 -6.44 -1.20
N LEU A 16 0.55 -6.12 -0.82
CA LEU A 16 1.47 -5.36 -1.65
C LEU A 16 2.23 -6.26 -2.65
N PRO A 17 2.63 -5.73 -3.82
CA PRO A 17 3.45 -6.48 -4.77
C PRO A 17 4.75 -6.99 -4.12
N PRO A 18 5.25 -8.20 -4.48
CA PRO A 18 6.39 -8.82 -3.80
C PRO A 18 7.62 -7.91 -3.67
N ARG A 19 7.98 -7.16 -4.72
CA ARG A 19 9.11 -6.23 -4.71
C ARG A 19 8.97 -5.10 -3.68
N VAL A 20 7.74 -4.60 -3.50
CA VAL A 20 7.39 -3.52 -2.56
C VAL A 20 7.45 -4.06 -1.14
N ARG A 21 6.86 -5.24 -0.91
CA ARG A 21 6.91 -5.95 0.36
C ARG A 21 8.35 -6.23 0.79
N GLU A 22 9.17 -6.80 -0.08
CA GLU A 22 10.57 -7.13 0.24
C GLU A 22 11.38 -5.89 0.63
N ALA A 23 11.16 -4.75 -0.04
CA ALA A 23 11.84 -3.50 0.30
C ALA A 23 11.45 -2.99 1.69
N LEU A 24 10.16 -3.07 2.04
CA LEU A 24 9.65 -2.71 3.36
C LEU A 24 10.18 -3.64 4.47
N GLU A 25 10.22 -4.94 4.22
CA GLU A 25 10.78 -5.92 5.15
C GLU A 25 12.28 -5.67 5.39
N ARG A 26 13.05 -5.33 4.33
CA ARG A 26 14.47 -4.97 4.46
C ARG A 26 14.69 -3.67 5.24
N ALA A 27 13.79 -2.70 5.10
CA ALA A 27 13.86 -1.46 5.85
C ALA A 27 13.70 -1.69 7.36
N ASN A 28 12.96 -2.74 7.77
CA ASN A 28 12.77 -3.17 9.17
C ASN A 28 12.33 -2.03 10.11
N ARG A 29 11.44 -1.15 9.62
CA ARG A 29 10.94 0.07 10.30
C ARG A 29 9.41 0.13 10.31
N GLY A 30 8.77 -1.03 10.39
CA GLY A 30 7.31 -1.18 10.27
C GLY A 30 6.49 -0.40 11.30
N ASP A 31 7.05 -0.17 12.48
CA ASP A 31 6.44 0.61 13.57
C ASP A 31 6.31 2.11 13.26
N GLN A 32 7.00 2.59 12.23
CA GLN A 32 7.03 4.00 11.83
C GLN A 32 6.44 4.21 10.43
N LEU A 33 6.03 3.13 9.76
CA LEU A 33 5.44 3.20 8.43
C LEU A 33 4.07 3.89 8.54
N LEU A 34 3.85 4.91 7.72
CA LEU A 34 2.60 5.65 7.65
C LEU A 34 1.78 5.21 6.45
N GLU A 35 2.38 5.17 5.27
CA GLU A 35 1.71 4.78 4.04
C GLU A 35 2.67 4.32 2.94
N VAL A 36 2.14 3.53 2.01
CA VAL A 36 2.80 3.09 0.79
C VAL A 36 2.03 3.66 -0.40
N VAL A 37 2.74 4.31 -1.32
CA VAL A 37 2.19 4.97 -2.51
C VAL A 37 2.62 4.20 -3.75
N LEU A 38 1.64 3.83 -4.57
CA LEU A 38 1.84 3.12 -5.84
C LEU A 38 1.14 3.89 -6.95
N ASP A 39 1.87 4.69 -7.73
CA ASP A 39 1.31 5.48 -8.82
C ASP A 39 1.83 4.99 -10.17
N LEU A 40 0.93 4.67 -11.11
CA LEU A 40 1.30 4.14 -12.43
C LEU A 40 2.33 5.02 -13.13
N GLY A 41 3.46 4.43 -13.54
CA GLY A 41 4.56 5.14 -14.20
C GLY A 41 5.44 5.96 -13.25
N ARG A 42 5.37 5.72 -11.94
CA ARG A 42 6.27 6.30 -10.93
C ARG A 42 6.91 5.20 -10.11
N VAL A 43 8.06 5.48 -9.51
CA VAL A 43 8.67 4.56 -8.55
C VAL A 43 7.80 4.44 -7.29
N PRO A 44 7.65 3.24 -6.71
CA PRO A 44 6.89 3.05 -5.48
C PRO A 44 7.61 3.69 -4.28
N GLU A 45 6.84 4.30 -3.38
CA GLU A 45 7.37 5.03 -2.22
C GLU A 45 6.70 4.59 -0.93
N ALA A 46 7.46 4.61 0.17
CA ALA A 46 6.95 4.49 1.52
C ALA A 46 7.21 5.78 2.28
N ARG A 47 6.22 6.22 3.07
CA ARG A 47 6.37 7.32 4.02
C ARG A 47 6.48 6.77 5.42
N PHE A 48 7.53 7.17 6.12
CA PHE A 48 7.72 6.95 7.54
C PHE A 48 7.52 8.24 8.32
N LEU A 49 7.47 8.17 9.65
CA LEU A 49 7.33 9.36 10.52
C LEU A 49 8.40 10.44 10.27
N ASP A 50 9.61 10.05 9.89
CA ASP A 50 10.79 10.91 9.81
C ASP A 50 11.35 11.08 8.39
N HIS A 51 11.01 10.20 7.44
CA HIS A 51 11.55 10.21 6.09
C HIS A 51 10.65 9.50 5.08
N GLU A 52 10.99 9.64 3.80
CA GLU A 52 10.41 8.86 2.70
C GLU A 52 11.47 7.92 2.12
N LEU A 53 11.04 6.77 1.62
CA LEU A 53 11.89 5.74 1.03
C LEU A 53 11.36 5.31 -0.32
N THR A 54 12.17 5.42 -1.37
CA THR A 54 11.90 4.78 -2.64
C THR A 54 12.11 3.27 -2.52
N LEU A 55 11.07 2.49 -2.82
CA LEU A 55 11.05 1.04 -2.58
C LEU A 55 11.63 0.22 -3.75
N SER A 56 11.72 0.83 -4.93
CA SER A 56 12.26 0.20 -6.13
C SER A 56 12.66 1.24 -7.16
N GLU A 57 13.66 0.95 -7.98
CA GLU A 57 14.00 1.76 -9.16
C GLU A 57 13.04 1.55 -10.32
N ALA A 58 12.29 0.43 -10.33
CA ALA A 58 11.30 0.15 -11.36
C ALA A 58 9.99 0.89 -11.07
N GLU A 59 9.42 1.48 -12.11
CA GLU A 59 8.11 2.13 -12.04
C GLU A 59 7.00 1.13 -11.69
N VAL A 60 5.94 1.62 -11.05
CA VAL A 60 4.70 0.89 -10.78
C VAL A 60 3.98 0.63 -12.09
N THR A 61 3.61 -0.62 -12.32
CA THR A 61 2.90 -1.05 -13.52
C THR A 61 1.40 -1.22 -13.26
N GLU A 62 0.62 -1.46 -14.32
CA GLU A 62 -0.79 -1.79 -14.17
C GLU A 62 -0.99 -3.11 -13.41
N GLU A 63 -0.07 -4.07 -13.60
CA GLU A 63 -0.06 -5.35 -12.89
C GLU A 63 0.19 -5.18 -11.39
N ASP A 64 1.07 -4.26 -10.99
CA ASP A 64 1.29 -3.95 -9.57
C ASP A 64 0.01 -3.40 -8.92
N ILE A 65 -0.70 -2.50 -9.61
CA ILE A 65 -1.97 -1.95 -9.12
C ILE A 65 -3.02 -3.05 -9.04
N GLN A 66 -3.17 -3.85 -10.09
CA GLN A 66 -4.12 -4.94 -10.15
C GLN A 66 -3.85 -5.99 -9.07
N TYR A 67 -2.58 -6.28 -8.76
CA TYR A 67 -2.17 -7.18 -7.70
C TYR A 67 -2.79 -6.76 -6.35
N VAL A 68 -2.72 -5.46 -6.02
CA VAL A 68 -3.31 -4.96 -4.77
C VAL A 68 -4.83 -5.01 -4.82
N LEU A 69 -5.43 -4.58 -5.94
CA LEU A 69 -6.89 -4.56 -6.11
C LEU A 69 -7.54 -5.93 -5.90
N GLU A 70 -6.90 -7.01 -6.32
CA GLU A 70 -7.39 -8.39 -6.14
C GLU A 70 -7.33 -8.88 -4.69
N ARG A 71 -6.65 -8.15 -3.79
CA ARG A 71 -6.35 -8.57 -2.41
C ARG A 71 -6.98 -7.69 -1.34
N ILE A 72 -7.70 -6.64 -1.74
CA ILE A 72 -8.40 -5.71 -0.85
C ILE A 72 -9.92 -5.84 -1.06
N SER A 73 -10.70 -5.23 -0.16
CA SER A 73 -12.15 -5.14 -0.37
C SER A 73 -12.48 -4.22 -1.56
N ASP A 74 -13.74 -4.28 -2.01
CA ASP A 74 -14.27 -3.27 -2.93
C ASP A 74 -14.15 -1.85 -2.33
N PHE A 75 -14.05 -0.86 -3.23
CA PHE A 75 -14.10 0.54 -2.85
C PHE A 75 -15.54 0.97 -2.54
N ASP A 76 -15.71 1.70 -1.44
CA ASP A 76 -16.96 2.35 -1.07
C ASP A 76 -17.22 3.64 -1.87
N ALA A 77 -18.31 4.34 -1.51
CA ALA A 77 -18.69 5.61 -2.12
C ALA A 77 -17.68 6.75 -1.90
N ASP A 78 -16.82 6.65 -0.88
CA ASP A 78 -15.75 7.60 -0.57
C ASP A 78 -14.43 7.21 -1.26
N ASN A 79 -14.46 6.24 -2.17
CA ASN A 79 -13.31 5.74 -2.90
C ASN A 79 -12.23 5.17 -1.96
N ARG A 80 -12.69 4.48 -0.92
CA ARG A 80 -11.86 3.79 0.09
C ARG A 80 -12.17 2.30 0.15
N ALA A 81 -11.13 1.51 0.32
CA ALA A 81 -11.17 0.08 0.57
C ALA A 81 -10.38 -0.22 1.87
N GLY A 82 -10.59 -1.41 2.41
CA GLY A 82 -9.87 -1.90 3.58
C GLY A 82 -9.29 -3.29 3.38
N ILE A 83 -8.56 -3.75 4.39
CA ILE A 83 -8.13 -5.15 4.51
C ILE A 83 -8.97 -5.78 5.61
N ALA A 84 -9.52 -6.97 5.35
CA ALA A 84 -10.46 -7.59 6.27
C ALA A 84 -9.85 -7.76 7.67
N ARG A 85 -10.59 -7.34 8.70
CA ARG A 85 -10.21 -7.40 10.12
C ARG A 85 -9.04 -6.49 10.53
N THR A 86 -8.67 -5.50 9.73
CA THR A 86 -7.68 -4.49 10.11
C THR A 86 -8.25 -3.08 9.99
N LEU A 87 -7.49 -2.09 10.47
CA LEU A 87 -7.82 -0.66 10.35
C LEU A 87 -7.19 0.01 9.12
N HIS A 88 -6.44 -0.75 8.32
CA HIS A 88 -5.76 -0.23 7.13
C HIS A 88 -6.74 0.30 6.12
N ARG A 89 -6.38 1.42 5.51
CA ARG A 89 -7.22 2.09 4.52
C ARG A 89 -6.46 2.29 3.22
N ILE A 90 -7.09 1.85 2.13
CA ILE A 90 -6.54 1.94 0.78
C ILE A 90 -7.43 2.93 0.03
N SER A 91 -6.81 3.99 -0.50
CA SER A 91 -7.50 4.98 -1.34
C SER A 91 -6.99 4.86 -2.77
N ALA A 92 -7.87 4.98 -3.75
CA ALA A 92 -7.49 4.92 -5.16
C ALA A 92 -7.33 6.31 -5.77
N ILE A 93 -6.33 6.46 -6.64
CA ILE A 93 -6.27 7.55 -7.60
C ILE A 93 -6.88 7.03 -8.89
N ARG A 94 -7.89 7.72 -9.43
CA ARG A 94 -8.59 7.31 -10.65
C ARG A 94 -8.40 8.33 -11.76
N ASN A 95 -8.27 7.85 -12.99
CA ASN A 95 -8.25 8.71 -14.16
C ASN A 95 -9.68 9.18 -14.52
N ARG A 96 -9.81 10.03 -15.55
CA ARG A 96 -11.09 10.57 -16.01
C ARG A 96 -12.10 9.52 -16.51
N LYS A 97 -11.63 8.30 -16.80
CA LYS A 97 -12.47 7.16 -17.20
C LYS A 97 -12.85 6.26 -16.01
N GLY A 98 -12.47 6.63 -14.79
CA GLY A 98 -12.74 5.88 -13.57
C GLY A 98 -11.79 4.70 -13.31
N LYS A 99 -10.81 4.45 -14.19
CA LYS A 99 -9.80 3.40 -13.99
C LYS A 99 -8.86 3.80 -12.86
N VAL A 100 -8.59 2.86 -11.94
CA VAL A 100 -7.57 3.04 -10.89
C VAL A 100 -6.19 3.10 -11.56
N VAL A 101 -5.46 4.19 -11.30
CA VAL A 101 -4.11 4.46 -11.80
C VAL A 101 -3.12 4.77 -10.69
N GLY A 102 -3.56 4.73 -9.44
CA GLY A 102 -2.68 4.76 -8.29
C GLY A 102 -3.39 4.33 -7.01
N LEU A 103 -2.62 3.99 -5.99
CA LEU A 103 -3.09 3.53 -4.69
C LEU A 103 -2.27 4.18 -3.58
N THR A 104 -2.95 4.60 -2.51
CA THR A 104 -2.31 4.97 -1.24
C THR A 104 -2.80 4.00 -0.18
N CYS A 105 -1.88 3.18 0.35
CA CYS A 105 -2.16 2.18 1.36
C CYS A 105 -1.66 2.69 2.71
N ARG A 106 -2.56 3.14 3.57
CA ARG A 106 -2.23 3.75 4.87
C ARG A 106 -2.35 2.74 6.00
N VAL A 107 -1.34 2.75 6.87
CA VAL A 107 -1.32 2.00 8.13
C VAL A 107 -2.36 2.61 9.08
N GLY A 108 -3.27 1.79 9.60
CA GLY A 108 -4.34 2.18 10.53
C GLY A 108 -4.32 1.41 11.83
#